data_AF-A0A1V3X984-F1
#
_entry.id   AF-A0A1V3X984-F1
#
_cell.length_a   1.000
_cell.length_b   1.000
_cell.length_c   1.000
_cell.angle_alpha   90.00
_cell.angle_beta   90.00
_cell.angle_gamma   90.00
#
_symmetry.space_group_name_H-M   'P 1'
#
loop_
_entity.id
_entity.type
_entity.pdbx_description
1 polymer ?
#
loop_
_entity_poly.entity_id
_entity_poly.type
_entity_poly.pdbx_seq_one_letter_code
_entity_poly.pdbx_strand_id
1 'polypeptide(L)'
;MDRLVGLDFDALTTPEWLVLLGRCEKVRRRLPVAEHQLINNLARQASAEELGGKLSHAIAEWALTSRTEASRRSNAAADLGPRRGLTGEPIAPVLAGPPPPNATARSAPSTSR
;
A
#
# COMPACT_ATOMS: atom_id res chain seq x y z
N MET A 1 9.10 -13.51 -1.59
CA MET A 1 10.44 -12.91 -1.41
C MET A 1 11.51 -13.99 -1.37
N ASP A 2 11.18 -15.18 -0.89
CA ASP A 2 12.11 -16.32 -0.72
C ASP A 2 12.84 -16.78 -1.99
N ARG A 3 12.27 -16.57 -3.18
CA ARG A 3 12.96 -16.88 -4.45
C ARG A 3 14.16 -15.97 -4.76
N LEU A 4 14.26 -14.78 -4.15
CA LEU A 4 15.42 -13.90 -4.33
C LEU A 4 16.63 -14.36 -3.49
N VAL A 5 16.38 -15.06 -2.38
CA VAL A 5 17.42 -15.48 -1.42
C VAL A 5 18.28 -16.61 -1.97
N GLY A 6 17.81 -17.33 -3.00
CA GLY A 6 18.55 -18.42 -3.65
C GLY A 6 19.24 -18.06 -4.97
N LEU A 7 19.32 -16.77 -5.32
CA LEU A 7 20.02 -16.33 -6.53
C LEU A 7 21.50 -16.11 -6.23
N ASP A 8 22.37 -16.71 -7.04
CA ASP A 8 23.77 -16.31 -7.12
C ASP A 8 23.85 -15.02 -7.96
N PHE A 9 24.06 -13.90 -7.29
CA PHE A 9 24.15 -12.60 -7.95
C PHE A 9 25.46 -12.43 -8.71
N ASP A 10 26.52 -13.13 -8.35
CA ASP A 10 27.84 -12.99 -8.98
C ASP A 10 27.89 -13.67 -10.36
N ALA A 11 26.99 -14.63 -10.59
CA ALA A 11 26.83 -15.30 -11.89
C ALA A 11 26.00 -14.49 -12.91
N LEU A 12 25.40 -13.36 -12.52
CA LEU A 12 24.54 -12.57 -13.39
C LEU A 12 25.32 -11.55 -14.21
N THR A 13 24.82 -11.28 -15.41
CA THR A 13 25.29 -10.18 -16.25
C THR A 13 24.65 -8.84 -15.86
N THR A 14 25.27 -7.72 -16.26
CA THR A 14 24.74 -6.38 -15.99
C THR A 14 23.28 -6.18 -16.42
N PRO A 15 22.83 -6.60 -17.62
CA PRO A 15 21.42 -6.50 -18.00
C PRO A 15 20.49 -7.31 -17.08
N GLU A 16 20.93 -8.47 -16.60
CA GLU A 16 20.14 -9.34 -15.72
C GLU A 16 19.96 -8.73 -14.32
N TRP A 17 21.00 -8.09 -13.78
CA TRP A 17 20.89 -7.29 -12.55
C TRP A 17 19.86 -6.17 -12.69
N LEU A 18 19.87 -5.45 -13.82
CA LEU A 18 18.91 -4.36 -14.06
C LEU A 18 17.47 -4.87 -14.17
N VAL A 19 17.25 -6.00 -14.84
CA VAL A 19 15.92 -6.65 -14.91
C VAL A 19 15.45 -7.04 -13.50
N LEU A 20 16.34 -7.60 -12.68
CA LEU A 20 16.02 -8.00 -11.32
C LEU A 20 15.68 -6.79 -10.43
N LEU A 21 16.48 -5.71 -10.51
CA LEU A 21 16.18 -4.45 -9.84
C LEU A 21 14.82 -3.88 -10.25
N GLY A 22 14.48 -3.94 -11.55
CA GLY A 22 13.17 -3.52 -12.05
C GLY A 22 12.02 -4.35 -11.48
N ARG A 23 12.21 -5.66 -11.28
CA ARG A 23 11.23 -6.53 -10.61
C ARG A 23 11.07 -6.17 -9.14
N CYS A 24 12.18 -5.97 -8.43
CA CYS A 24 12.16 -5.52 -7.04
C CYS A 24 11.45 -4.17 -6.89
N GLU A 25 11.68 -3.24 -7.80
CA GLU A 25 11.03 -1.93 -7.80
C GLU A 25 9.53 -2.03 -8.05
N LYS A 26 9.08 -2.92 -8.95
CA LYS A 26 7.63 -3.17 -9.14
C LYS A 26 6.97 -3.65 -7.85
N VAL A 27 7.65 -4.51 -7.08
CA VAL A 27 7.14 -4.95 -5.76
C VAL A 27 7.13 -3.79 -4.78
N ARG A 28 8.24 -3.04 -4.65
CA ARG A 28 8.33 -1.87 -3.75
C ARG A 28 7.25 -0.83 -4.03
N ARG A 29 6.89 -0.58 -5.29
CA ARG A 29 5.83 0.38 -5.66
C ARG A 29 4.42 -0.13 -5.39
N ARG A 30 4.20 -1.44 -5.46
CA ARG A 30 2.87 -2.05 -5.23
C ARG A 30 2.60 -2.37 -3.78
N LEU A 31 3.63 -2.62 -2.99
CA LEU A 31 3.53 -3.00 -1.59
C LEU A 31 2.77 -1.95 -0.74
N PRO A 32 3.05 -0.64 -0.83
CA PRO A 32 2.29 0.37 -0.08
C PRO A 32 0.79 0.32 -0.33
N VAL A 33 0.35 0.09 -1.57
CA VAL A 33 -1.09 0.00 -1.89
C VAL A 33 -1.76 -1.18 -1.16
N ALA A 34 -1.05 -2.31 -1.02
CA ALA A 34 -1.54 -3.46 -0.25
C ALA A 34 -1.52 -3.18 1.27
N GLU A 35 -0.44 -2.56 1.77
CA GLU A 35 -0.33 -2.12 3.19
C GLU A 35 -1.44 -1.14 3.56
N HIS A 36 -1.83 -0.28 2.62
CA HIS A 36 -3.09 0.45 2.49
C HIS A 36 -4.22 -0.08 3.38
N GLN A 37 -4.72 -1.23 2.95
CA GLN A 37 -5.92 -1.83 3.53
C GLN A 37 -5.66 -2.41 4.91
N LEU A 38 -4.49 -3.01 5.13
CA LEU A 38 -4.11 -3.60 6.40
C LEU A 38 -4.08 -2.53 7.50
N ILE A 39 -3.39 -1.41 7.23
CA ILE A 39 -3.22 -0.31 8.18
C ILE A 39 -4.58 0.34 8.49
N ASN A 40 -5.42 0.58 7.48
CA ASN A 40 -6.76 1.15 7.71
C ASN A 40 -7.67 0.19 8.51
N ASN A 41 -7.54 -1.12 8.31
CA ASN A 41 -8.28 -2.11 9.09
C ASN A 41 -7.83 -2.15 10.54
N LEU A 42 -6.52 -2.05 10.81
CA LEU A 42 -5.98 -1.93 12.17
C LEU A 42 -6.47 -0.63 12.82
N ALA A 43 -6.39 0.50 12.12
CA ALA A 43 -6.86 1.80 12.62
C ALA A 43 -8.34 1.80 13.02
N ARG A 44 -9.18 1.02 12.31
CA ARG A 44 -10.62 0.94 12.53
C ARG A 44 -11.04 -0.08 13.59
N GLN A 45 -10.37 -1.22 13.65
CA GLN A 45 -10.85 -2.38 14.40
C GLN A 45 -10.06 -2.64 15.68
N ALA A 46 -8.77 -2.33 15.69
CA ALA A 46 -7.94 -2.61 16.85
C ALA A 46 -8.11 -1.50 17.89
N SER A 47 -8.32 -1.92 19.13
CA SER A 47 -8.32 -1.05 20.30
C SER A 47 -6.90 -0.60 20.66
N ALA A 48 -6.78 0.49 21.40
CA ALA A 48 -5.48 0.95 21.90
C ALA A 48 -4.81 -0.09 22.83
N GLU A 49 -5.60 -0.92 23.52
CA GLU A 49 -5.10 -1.99 24.38
C GLU A 49 -4.46 -3.11 23.55
N GLU A 50 -5.15 -3.60 22.51
CA GLU A 50 -4.60 -4.61 21.59
C GLU A 50 -3.34 -4.13 20.87
N LEU A 51 -3.27 -2.84 20.55
CA LEU A 51 -2.11 -2.23 19.91
C LEU A 51 -0.97 -1.89 20.89
N GLY A 52 -1.22 -1.90 22.20
CA GLY A 52 -0.26 -1.40 23.20
C GLY A 52 0.00 0.11 23.10
N GLY A 53 -0.95 0.88 22.57
CA GLY A 53 -0.86 2.34 22.44
C GLY A 53 -1.29 2.86 21.06
N LYS A 54 -0.53 3.82 20.52
CA LYS A 54 -0.82 4.43 19.22
C LYS A 54 -0.52 3.47 18.08
N LEU A 55 -1.36 3.47 17.04
CA LEU A 55 -1.16 2.65 15.83
C LEU A 55 0.25 2.78 15.22
N SER A 56 0.79 4.00 15.10
CA SER A 56 2.13 4.20 14.54
C SER A 56 3.25 3.63 15.43
N HIS A 57 3.04 3.54 16.75
CA HIS A 57 3.99 2.87 17.64
C HIS A 57 3.91 1.36 17.42
N ALA A 58 2.70 0.78 17.39
CA ALA A 58 2.53 -0.64 17.11
C ALA A 58 3.17 -1.03 15.76
N ILE A 59 2.92 -0.27 14.69
CA ILE A 59 3.53 -0.52 13.38
C ILE A 59 5.07 -0.45 13.45
N ALA A 60 5.63 0.55 14.15
CA ALA A 60 7.08 0.69 14.27
C ALA A 60 7.72 -0.54 14.96
N GLU A 61 7.14 -0.98 16.07
CA GLU A 61 7.62 -2.12 16.85
C GLU A 61 7.47 -3.44 16.08
N TRP A 62 6.27 -3.73 15.55
CA TRP A 62 6.01 -5.02 14.87
C TRP A 62 6.71 -5.15 13.52
N ALA A 63 6.82 -4.05 12.76
CA ALA A 63 7.49 -4.07 11.45
C ALA A 63 9.00 -3.74 11.53
N LEU A 64 9.53 -3.56 12.74
CA LEU A 64 10.93 -3.20 12.99
C LEU A 64 11.39 -2.00 12.16
N THR A 65 10.59 -0.93 12.19
CA THR A 65 10.83 0.31 11.42
C THR A 65 10.82 1.53 12.34
N SER A 66 11.27 2.67 11.83
CA SER A 66 11.24 3.91 12.59
C SER A 66 9.81 4.42 12.83
N ARG A 67 9.58 5.14 13.93
CA ARG A 67 8.30 5.79 14.22
C ARG A 67 7.89 6.80 13.15
N THR A 68 8.86 7.49 12.56
CA THR A 68 8.63 8.46 11.46
C THR A 68 8.09 7.74 10.23
N GLU A 69 8.70 6.63 9.84
CA GLU A 69 8.25 5.84 8.69
C GLU A 69 6.89 5.19 8.97
N ALA A 70 6.68 4.64 10.17
CA ALA A 70 5.39 4.09 10.56
C ALA A 70 4.28 5.15 10.50
N SER A 71 4.54 6.37 11.00
CA SER A 71 3.59 7.48 10.93
C SER A 71 3.32 7.91 9.49
N ARG A 72 4.35 7.95 8.63
CA ARG A 72 4.19 8.21 7.19
C ARG A 72 3.29 7.18 6.53
N ARG A 73 3.47 5.89 6.84
CA ARG A 73 2.63 4.80 6.30
C ARG A 73 1.19 4.91 6.80
N SER A 74 0.97 5.23 8.07
CA SER A 74 -0.38 5.47 8.62
C SER A 74 -1.09 6.64 7.92
N ASN A 75 -0.38 7.74 7.69
CA ASN A 75 -0.97 8.90 7.00
C ASN A 75 -1.24 8.59 5.53
N ALA A 76 -0.29 7.98 4.82
CA ALA A 76 -0.49 7.53 3.44
C ALA A 76 -1.67 6.56 3.32
N ALA A 77 -1.87 5.69 4.31
CA ALA A 77 -3.01 4.78 4.36
C ALA A 77 -4.35 5.51 4.50
N ALA A 78 -4.40 6.52 5.37
CA ALA A 78 -5.59 7.35 5.55
C ALA A 78 -5.95 8.15 4.29
N ASP A 79 -4.93 8.68 3.59
CA ASP A 79 -5.11 9.55 2.44
C ASP A 79 -5.40 8.78 1.14
N LEU A 80 -4.69 7.68 0.91
CA LEU A 80 -4.64 6.97 -0.38
C LEU A 80 -5.27 5.57 -0.34
N GLY A 81 -5.51 5.02 0.86
CA GLY A 81 -6.13 3.71 1.01
C GLY A 81 -7.63 3.74 0.72
N PRO A 82 -8.23 2.59 0.36
CA PRO A 82 -9.69 2.49 0.26
C PRO A 82 -10.31 2.77 1.63
N ARG A 83 -11.34 3.61 1.65
CA ARG A 83 -12.02 4.03 2.87
C ARG A 83 -13.37 3.34 2.99
N ARG A 84 -13.87 3.23 4.21
CA ARG A 84 -15.22 2.76 4.50
C ARG A 84 -15.94 3.77 5.36
N GLY A 85 -17.22 3.97 5.11
CA GLY A 85 -18.07 4.82 5.94
C GLY A 85 -18.42 4.14 7.27
N LEU A 86 -19.14 4.86 8.12
CA LEU A 86 -19.56 4.39 9.44
C LEU A 86 -20.35 3.07 9.37
N THR A 87 -21.12 2.88 8.30
CA THR A 87 -21.92 1.66 8.06
C THR A 87 -21.17 0.59 7.25
N GLY A 88 -19.90 0.83 6.89
CA GLY A 88 -19.00 -0.15 6.28
C GLY A 88 -18.98 -0.16 4.74
N GLU A 89 -19.79 0.67 4.09
CA GLU A 89 -19.81 0.87 2.64
C GLU A 89 -18.47 1.43 2.13
N PRO A 90 -17.99 1.02 0.95
CA PRO A 90 -16.81 1.60 0.34
C PRO A 90 -17.02 3.07 0.00
N ILE A 91 -16.09 3.92 0.43
CA ILE A 91 -16.02 5.34 0.08
C ILE A 91 -14.72 5.57 -0.72
N ALA A 92 -14.77 6.52 -1.66
CA ALA A 92 -13.60 6.94 -2.39
C ALA A 92 -12.45 7.37 -1.45
N PRO A 93 -11.19 7.08 -1.82
CA PRO A 93 -10.02 7.59 -1.09
C PRO A 93 -10.03 9.13 -1.04
N VAL A 94 -9.41 9.74 -0.02
CA VAL A 94 -9.34 11.21 0.11
C VAL A 94 -8.65 11.82 -1.09
N LEU A 95 -7.54 11.19 -1.50
CA LEU A 95 -6.80 11.55 -2.70
C LEU A 95 -6.95 10.43 -3.72
N ALA A 96 -7.52 10.77 -4.88
CA ALA A 96 -7.61 9.83 -5.98
C ALA A 96 -6.20 9.49 -6.49
N GLY A 97 -5.86 8.20 -6.48
CA GLY A 97 -4.68 7.70 -7.18
C GLY A 97 -4.89 7.75 -8.70
N PRO A 98 -3.81 7.63 -9.50
CA PRO A 98 -3.95 7.45 -10.93
C PRO A 98 -4.85 6.24 -11.24
N PRO A 99 -5.78 6.35 -12.21
CA PRO A 99 -6.72 5.28 -12.52
C PRO A 99 -5.95 3.99 -12.87
N PRO A 100 -6.48 2.80 -12.51
CA PRO A 100 -5.84 1.56 -12.89
C PRO A 100 -5.76 1.47 -14.43
N PRO A 101 -4.73 0.85 -15.00
CA PRO A 101 -4.39 0.93 -16.42
C PRO A 101 -5.50 0.47 -17.38
N ASN A 102 -6.55 -0.18 -16.88
CA ASN A 102 -7.64 -0.76 -17.67
C ASN A 102 -9.02 -0.18 -17.31
N ALA A 103 -9.10 0.93 -16.57
CA ALA A 103 -10.37 1.62 -16.36
C ALA A 103 -10.75 2.40 -17.64
N THR A 104 -11.32 1.70 -18.62
CA THR A 104 -12.05 2.36 -19.70
C THR A 104 -13.11 3.24 -19.07
N ALA A 105 -13.02 4.55 -19.30
CA ALA A 105 -14.04 5.51 -18.90
C ALA A 105 -15.39 4.97 -19.38
N ARG A 106 -16.26 4.56 -18.45
CA ARG A 106 -17.67 4.33 -18.80
C ARG A 106 -18.19 5.70 -19.23
N SER A 107 -18.40 5.83 -20.53
CA SER A 107 -19.06 6.95 -21.18
C SER A 107 -20.33 7.31 -20.42
N ALA A 108 -20.39 8.53 -19.90
CA ALA A 108 -21.63 9.11 -19.41
C ALA A 108 -22.63 9.24 -20.59
N PRO A 109 -23.94 9.06 -20.36
CA PRO A 109 -24.92 9.16 -21.44
C PRO A 109 -24.99 10.61 -21.95
N SER A 110 -24.91 10.74 -23.27
CA SER A 110 -25.13 11.98 -24.01
C SER A 110 -26.58 12.44 -23.78
N THR A 111 -26.75 13.50 -23.01
CA THR A 111 -28.00 14.26 -23.01
C THR A 111 -27.96 15.19 -24.22
N SER A 112 -28.45 14.70 -25.36
CA SER A 112 -28.81 15.57 -26.49
C SER A 112 -30.04 16.41 -26.12
N ARG A 113 -29.94 17.71 -26.35
CA ARG A 113 -31.09 18.61 -26.56
C ARG A 113 -30.82 19.45 -27.79
#